data_AF-A0AAX6NE46-F1
#
_entry.id   AF-A0AAX6NE46-F1
#
_cell.length_a   1.000
_cell.length_b   1.000
_cell.length_c   1.000
_cell.angle_alpha   90.00
_cell.angle_beta   90.00
_cell.angle_gamma   90.00
#
_symmetry.space_group_name_H-M   'P 1'
#
loop_
_entity.id
_entity.type
_entity.pdbx_description
1 polymer ?
#
loop_
_entity_poly.entity_id
_entity_poly.type
_entity_poly.pdbx_seq_one_letter_code
_entity_poly.pdbx_strand_id
1 'polypeptide(L)'
;MRKLFNAFIILLAVIGSLFFSSTASASSGEFVLKKTTLDQTKGVSITTKVYIKTEEKKNVEYYSIKKVTGTVKLLDGRTYIKGIKLRIGQNGSYSGKPIATQTKYEDIKAKNFFSFTSYPVSTWKPVAKTGPWSVVGSSATVSLQRGNSKWSFNHINNLP
;
A
#
# COMPACT_ATOMS: atom_id res chain seq x y z
N MET A 1 -9.12 -68.70 54.14
CA MET A 1 -10.29 -68.26 53.34
C MET A 1 -10.14 -66.77 53.11
N ARG A 2 -9.44 -66.33 52.05
CA ARG A 2 -9.92 -66.02 50.69
C ARG A 2 -11.14 -65.08 50.64
N LYS A 3 -10.98 -64.04 49.79
CA LYS A 3 -11.94 -63.08 49.19
C LYS A 3 -11.91 -61.69 49.86
N LEU A 4 -11.80 -60.53 49.21
CA LEU A 4 -11.81 -60.05 47.80
C LEU A 4 -11.26 -58.59 47.88
N PHE A 5 -10.21 -58.20 47.14
CA PHE A 5 -10.22 -57.52 45.83
C PHE A 5 -10.66 -56.04 45.80
N ASN A 6 -9.81 -55.25 45.12
CA ASN A 6 -10.00 -53.95 44.45
C ASN A 6 -9.87 -52.67 45.30
N ALA A 7 -8.73 -51.96 45.23
CA ALA A 7 -8.21 -51.13 44.12
C ALA A 7 -8.71 -49.68 44.24
N PHE A 8 -7.87 -48.80 44.78
CA PHE A 8 -8.00 -47.36 44.58
C PHE A 8 -6.60 -46.74 44.44
N ILE A 9 -6.17 -46.61 43.19
CA ILE A 9 -4.97 -45.87 42.79
C ILE A 9 -5.34 -44.39 42.83
N ILE A 10 -4.79 -43.64 43.80
CA ILE A 10 -4.93 -42.18 43.85
C ILE A 10 -3.90 -41.59 42.88
N LEU A 11 -4.39 -41.20 41.70
CA LEU A 11 -3.65 -40.53 40.65
C LEU A 11 -3.39 -39.07 41.04
N LEU A 12 -2.12 -38.71 41.17
CA LEU A 12 -1.63 -37.34 41.31
C LEU A 12 -1.99 -36.53 40.05
N ALA A 13 -2.92 -35.58 40.15
CA ALA A 13 -3.16 -34.60 39.09
C ALA A 13 -2.19 -33.42 39.26
N VAL A 14 -1.03 -33.51 38.63
CA VAL A 14 -0.14 -32.37 38.40
C VAL A 14 -0.84 -31.45 37.40
N ILE A 15 -1.43 -30.37 37.90
CA ILE A 15 -1.97 -29.28 37.08
C ILE A 15 -0.76 -28.54 36.49
N GLY A 16 -0.28 -29.02 35.35
CA GLY A 16 0.63 -28.29 34.49
C GLY A 16 -0.10 -27.07 33.95
N SER A 17 0.26 -25.90 34.43
CA SER A 17 -0.07 -24.62 33.83
C SER A 17 0.56 -24.56 32.43
N LEU A 18 -0.20 -25.02 31.43
CA LEU A 18 0.09 -24.77 30.03
C LEU A 18 -0.09 -23.27 29.77
N PHE A 19 0.98 -22.51 29.98
CA PHE A 19 1.14 -21.19 29.38
C PHE A 19 1.22 -21.36 27.86
N PHE A 20 0.06 -21.31 27.20
CA PHE A 20 0.01 -21.10 25.76
C PHE A 20 0.57 -19.71 25.47
N SER A 21 1.88 -19.65 25.23
CA SER A 21 2.51 -18.48 24.62
C SER A 21 2.08 -18.49 23.16
N SER A 22 0.96 -17.83 22.85
CA SER A 22 0.62 -17.53 21.47
C SER A 22 1.63 -16.51 20.95
N THR A 23 2.69 -17.00 20.30
CA THR A 23 3.48 -16.14 19.42
C THR A 23 2.57 -15.77 18.26
N ALA A 24 1.91 -14.62 18.37
CA ALA A 24 1.19 -14.00 17.26
C ALA A 24 2.19 -13.85 16.11
N SER A 25 2.03 -14.70 15.10
CA SER A 25 2.83 -14.64 13.89
C SER A 25 2.42 -13.35 13.18
N ALA A 26 3.31 -12.36 13.12
CA ALA A 26 3.08 -11.11 12.42
C ALA A 26 2.85 -11.43 10.93
N SER A 27 1.60 -11.47 10.49
CA SER A 27 1.28 -11.73 9.10
C SER A 27 1.73 -10.53 8.26
N SER A 28 2.80 -10.70 7.49
CA SER A 28 3.20 -9.72 6.48
C SER A 28 2.47 -10.04 5.19
N GLY A 29 1.63 -9.12 4.72
CA GLY A 29 0.91 -9.25 3.47
C GLY A 29 1.41 -8.26 2.41
N GLU A 30 1.06 -8.51 1.16
CA GLU A 30 1.16 -7.51 0.10
C GLU A 30 -0.18 -7.43 -0.62
N PHE A 31 -0.63 -6.22 -0.93
CA PHE A 31 -1.77 -6.01 -1.80
C PHE A 31 -1.52 -4.87 -2.78
N VAL A 32 -2.38 -4.79 -3.80
CA VAL A 32 -2.23 -3.83 -4.90
C VAL A 32 -3.46 -2.96 -5.02
N LEU A 33 -3.29 -1.66 -4.81
CA LEU A 33 -4.31 -0.66 -5.07
C LEU A 33 -4.23 -0.26 -6.55
N LYS A 34 -5.21 -0.69 -7.36
CA LYS A 34 -5.28 -0.39 -8.79
C LYS A 34 -6.38 0.61 -9.07
N LYS A 35 -6.06 1.67 -9.82
CA LYS A 35 -7.06 2.64 -10.30
C LYS A 35 -6.79 3.06 -11.73
N THR A 36 -7.86 3.27 -12.48
CA THR A 36 -7.82 3.85 -13.82
C THR A 36 -8.64 5.13 -13.85
N THR A 37 -8.17 6.15 -14.55
CA THR A 37 -8.89 7.40 -14.78
C THR A 37 -8.75 7.82 -16.23
N LEU A 38 -9.83 8.32 -16.81
CA LEU A 38 -9.86 8.92 -18.14
C LEU A 38 -9.79 10.43 -18.03
N ASP A 39 -9.18 11.08 -19.00
CA ASP A 39 -9.29 12.52 -19.16
C ASP A 39 -10.72 12.91 -19.59
N GLN A 40 -11.05 14.21 -19.50
CA GLN A 40 -12.38 14.72 -19.84
C GLN A 40 -12.79 14.44 -21.30
N THR A 41 -11.82 14.41 -22.22
CA THR A 41 -12.08 14.10 -23.62
C THR A 41 -12.18 12.60 -23.91
N LYS A 42 -11.89 11.75 -22.92
CA LYS A 42 -11.78 10.29 -23.02
C LYS A 42 -10.75 9.81 -24.05
N GLY A 43 -9.87 10.72 -24.51
CA GLY A 43 -8.81 10.46 -25.47
C GLY A 43 -7.55 9.90 -24.81
N VAL A 44 -7.43 9.98 -23.49
CA VAL A 44 -6.30 9.46 -22.71
C VAL A 44 -6.78 8.78 -21.44
N SER A 45 -6.19 7.62 -21.13
CA SER A 45 -6.37 6.96 -19.83
C SER A 45 -5.03 6.85 -19.09
N ILE A 46 -5.08 6.91 -17.77
CA ILE A 46 -3.97 6.52 -16.90
C ILE A 46 -4.44 5.44 -15.93
N THR A 47 -3.65 4.37 -15.83
CA THR A 47 -3.80 3.32 -14.82
C THR A 47 -2.58 3.37 -13.91
N THR A 48 -2.78 3.44 -12.60
CA THR A 48 -1.71 3.20 -11.64
C THR A 48 -1.98 1.97 -10.78
N LYS A 49 -0.91 1.34 -10.32
CA LYS A 49 -0.91 0.29 -9.31
C LYS A 49 0.05 0.70 -8.21
N VAL A 50 -0.44 0.82 -6.98
CA VAL A 50 0.38 1.02 -5.78
C VAL A 50 0.51 -0.32 -5.09
N TYR A 51 1.73 -0.82 -5.00
CA TYR A 51 2.04 -2.06 -4.29
C TYR A 51 2.32 -1.69 -2.84
N ILE A 52 1.50 -2.19 -1.91
CA ILE A 52 1.56 -1.85 -0.49
C ILE A 52 1.92 -3.12 0.27
N LYS A 53 2.97 -3.02 1.07
CA LYS A 53 3.32 -4.05 2.05
C LYS A 53 2.64 -3.73 3.37
N THR A 54 2.02 -4.75 3.96
CA THR A 54 1.45 -4.70 5.30
C THR A 54 2.37 -5.42 6.28
N GLU A 55 2.51 -4.85 7.46
CA GLU A 55 3.23 -5.50 8.55
C GLU A 55 2.54 -5.18 9.88
N GLU A 56 2.35 -6.20 10.71
CA GLU A 56 1.77 -6.03 12.03
C GLU A 56 2.88 -5.93 13.08
N LYS A 57 2.85 -4.88 13.90
CA LYS A 57 3.79 -4.70 15.02
C LYS A 57 3.02 -4.26 16.25
N LYS A 58 3.10 -5.05 17.32
CA LYS A 58 2.40 -4.77 18.60
C LYS A 58 0.90 -4.52 18.39
N ASN A 59 0.23 -5.38 17.63
CA ASN A 59 -1.20 -5.31 17.29
C ASN A 59 -1.62 -4.04 16.51
N VAL A 60 -0.67 -3.40 15.83
CA VAL A 60 -0.94 -2.27 14.93
C VAL A 60 -0.50 -2.67 13.52
N GLU A 61 -1.42 -2.56 12.57
CA GLU A 61 -1.16 -2.76 11.14
C GLU A 61 -0.46 -1.50 10.57
N TYR A 62 0.67 -1.70 9.90
CA TYR A 62 1.41 -0.65 9.21
C TYR A 62 1.46 -0.89 7.70
N TYR A 63 1.47 0.20 6.96
CA TYR A 63 1.57 0.25 5.51
C TYR A 63 2.88 0.87 5.06
N SER A 64 3.46 0.30 4.03
CA SER A 64 4.58 0.87 3.31
C SER A 64 4.40 0.70 1.81
N ILE A 65 4.67 1.75 1.04
CA ILE A 65 4.70 1.65 -0.41
C ILE A 65 5.94 0.83 -0.79
N LYS A 66 5.76 -0.25 -1.53
CA LYS A 66 6.86 -1.04 -2.12
C LYS A 66 7.32 -0.44 -3.45
N LYS A 67 6.35 -0.12 -4.31
CA LYS A 67 6.55 0.56 -5.59
C LYS A 67 5.22 1.09 -6.13
N VAL A 68 5.29 2.04 -7.04
CA VAL A 68 4.16 2.52 -7.83
C VAL A 68 4.48 2.31 -9.29
N THR A 69 3.59 1.64 -10.01
CA THR A 69 3.69 1.52 -11.47
C THR A 69 2.54 2.27 -12.13
N GLY A 70 2.81 2.97 -13.22
CA GLY A 70 1.78 3.63 -14.00
C GLY A 70 1.84 3.24 -15.46
N THR A 71 0.70 3.35 -16.14
CA THR A 71 0.59 3.22 -17.59
C THR A 71 -0.39 4.27 -18.09
N VAL A 72 0.01 5.06 -19.08
CA VAL A 72 -0.85 6.04 -19.77
C VAL A 72 -1.10 5.52 -21.18
N LYS A 73 -2.37 5.45 -21.61
CA LYS A 73 -2.72 5.04 -22.97
C LYS A 73 -3.41 6.19 -23.70
N LEU A 74 -2.96 6.46 -24.92
CA LEU A 74 -3.66 7.29 -25.89
C LEU A 74 -4.75 6.44 -26.56
N LEU A 75 -5.96 6.98 -26.65
CA LEU A 75 -7.15 6.29 -27.17
C LEU A 75 -7.66 6.94 -28.47
N ASP A 76 -7.34 8.21 -28.73
CA ASP A 76 -7.87 8.98 -29.87
C ASP A 76 -6.87 9.25 -31.00
N GLY A 77 -5.59 8.86 -30.84
CA GLY A 77 -4.51 9.06 -31.81
C GLY A 77 -4.14 10.51 -32.15
N ARG A 78 -4.82 11.50 -31.56
CA ARG A 78 -4.65 12.95 -31.87
C ARG A 78 -4.09 13.73 -30.69
N THR A 79 -4.16 13.15 -29.50
CA THR A 79 -3.67 13.74 -28.25
C THR A 79 -2.24 13.29 -27.97
N TYR A 80 -1.41 14.21 -27.48
CA TYR A 80 -0.02 13.98 -27.11
C TYR A 80 0.15 14.18 -25.60
N ILE A 81 0.98 13.34 -24.98
CA ILE A 81 1.39 13.50 -23.58
C ILE A 81 2.60 14.43 -23.55
N LYS A 82 2.49 15.56 -22.84
CA LYS A 82 3.59 16.53 -22.67
C LYS A 82 4.48 16.19 -21.49
N GLY A 83 3.92 15.58 -20.46
CA GLY A 83 4.65 15.19 -19.27
C GLY A 83 3.72 14.58 -18.23
N ILE A 84 4.31 13.84 -17.30
CA ILE A 84 3.60 13.27 -16.16
C ILE A 84 4.38 13.68 -14.91
N LYS A 85 3.71 14.38 -13.99
CA LYS A 85 4.25 14.68 -12.67
C LYS A 85 3.70 13.67 -11.68
N LEU A 86 4.56 12.82 -11.15
CA LEU A 86 4.21 11.81 -10.15
C LEU A 86 4.58 12.31 -8.76
N ARG A 87 3.65 12.14 -7.82
CA ARG A 87 3.89 12.23 -6.38
C ARG A 87 3.57 10.87 -5.78
N ILE A 88 4.52 10.25 -5.12
CA ILE A 88 4.26 9.13 -4.21
C ILE A 88 4.40 9.64 -2.79
N GLY A 89 3.61 9.09 -1.87
CA GLY A 89 3.75 9.51 -0.49
C GLY A 89 2.92 8.73 0.50
N GLN A 90 3.34 8.84 1.75
CA GLN A 90 2.67 8.30 2.90
C GLN A 90 2.70 9.28 4.08
N ASN A 91 1.63 9.28 4.86
CA ASN A 91 1.45 10.09 6.05
C ASN A 91 0.77 9.25 7.13
N GLY A 92 1.12 9.48 8.40
CA GLY A 92 0.56 8.75 9.52
C GLY A 92 1.48 8.75 10.74
N SER A 93 1.42 7.69 11.54
CA SER A 93 2.25 7.52 12.73
C SER A 93 3.16 6.29 12.62
N TYR A 94 4.29 6.28 13.33
CA TYR A 94 5.15 5.11 13.47
C TYR A 94 5.46 4.87 14.94
N SER A 95 5.16 3.68 15.47
CA SER A 95 5.37 3.35 16.88
C SER A 95 4.69 4.34 17.84
N GLY A 96 3.46 4.76 17.51
CA GLY A 96 2.67 5.69 18.32
C GLY A 96 3.07 7.17 18.24
N LYS A 97 4.06 7.52 17.39
CA LYS A 97 4.47 8.92 17.19
C LYS A 97 4.12 9.38 15.77
N PRO A 98 3.59 10.61 15.58
CA PRO A 98 3.40 11.14 14.24
C PRO A 98 4.75 11.23 13.53
N ILE A 99 4.77 10.95 12.23
CA ILE A 99 5.94 11.18 11.40
C ILE A 99 5.67 12.33 10.45
N ALA A 100 6.73 13.07 10.08
CA ALA A 100 6.62 14.05 9.01
C ALA A 100 6.18 13.35 7.71
N THR A 101 5.31 14.01 6.95
CA THR A 101 4.83 13.53 5.65
C THR A 101 6.02 13.10 4.78
N GLN A 102 5.96 11.86 4.28
CA GLN A 102 7.02 11.29 3.47
C GLN A 102 6.57 11.31 2.01
N THR A 103 7.18 12.18 1.21
CA THR A 103 6.81 12.37 -0.21
C THR A 103 8.02 12.38 -1.12
N LYS A 104 7.81 11.91 -2.34
CA LYS A 104 8.78 11.98 -3.43
C LYS A 104 8.05 12.45 -4.68
N TYR A 105 8.67 13.39 -5.39
CA TYR A 105 8.18 13.93 -6.64
C TYR A 105 9.08 13.48 -7.78
N GLU A 106 8.49 13.12 -8.91
CA GLU A 106 9.20 12.71 -10.12
C GLU A 106 8.54 13.31 -11.35
N ASP A 107 9.38 13.89 -12.23
CA ASP A 107 8.97 14.32 -13.56
C ASP A 107 9.27 13.20 -14.56
N ILE A 108 8.23 12.48 -14.97
CA ILE A 108 8.35 11.41 -15.96
C ILE A 108 8.29 12.04 -17.36
N LYS A 109 9.43 12.01 -18.07
CA LYS A 109 9.54 12.53 -19.43
C LYS A 109 8.81 11.63 -20.41
N ALA A 110 7.78 12.16 -21.07
CA ALA A 110 6.92 11.43 -22.01
C ALA A 110 7.58 11.11 -23.37
N LYS A 111 8.90 11.25 -23.52
CA LYS A 111 9.56 11.16 -24.82
C LYS A 111 9.43 9.78 -25.48
N ASN A 112 9.32 8.69 -24.71
CA ASN A 112 9.25 7.33 -25.26
C ASN A 112 8.41 6.32 -24.44
N PHE A 113 7.86 6.69 -23.28
CA PHE A 113 7.28 5.69 -22.36
C PHE A 113 5.86 6.05 -21.92
N PHE A 114 4.96 5.14 -22.27
CA PHE A 114 3.59 5.06 -21.78
C PHE A 114 3.51 4.36 -20.43
N SER A 115 4.64 4.00 -19.80
CA SER A 115 4.68 3.36 -18.49
C SER A 115 5.81 3.91 -17.63
N PHE A 116 5.65 3.81 -16.31
CA PHE A 116 6.66 4.21 -15.35
C PHE A 116 6.64 3.29 -14.13
N THR A 117 7.77 3.19 -13.45
CA THR A 117 7.89 2.58 -12.13
C THR A 117 8.65 3.54 -11.22
N SER A 118 8.10 3.78 -10.04
CA SER A 118 8.67 4.63 -9.00
C SER A 118 8.77 3.87 -7.69
N TYR A 119 9.85 4.11 -6.96
CA TYR A 119 10.14 3.48 -5.68
C TYR A 119 10.17 4.53 -4.57
N PRO A 120 9.70 4.20 -3.36
CA PRO A 120 9.85 5.07 -2.19
C PRO A 120 11.32 5.35 -1.91
N VAL A 121 11.60 6.40 -1.14
CA VAL A 121 12.96 6.59 -0.60
C VAL A 121 13.20 5.51 0.45
N SER A 122 14.39 4.90 0.44
CA SER A 122 14.75 3.78 1.35
C SER A 122 14.64 4.13 2.84
N THR A 123 14.73 5.42 3.19
CA THR A 123 14.63 5.92 4.57
C THR A 123 13.18 6.02 5.07
N TRP A 124 12.18 5.71 4.24
CA TRP A 124 10.79 5.81 4.63
C TRP A 124 10.40 4.73 5.64
N LYS A 125 10.04 5.17 6.84
CA LYS A 125 9.36 4.34 7.85
C LYS A 125 7.94 4.02 7.43
N PRO A 126 7.43 2.80 7.69
CA PRO A 126 6.03 2.47 7.43
C PRO A 126 5.10 3.33 8.31
N VAL A 127 3.85 3.51 7.89
CA VAL A 127 2.84 4.30 8.62
C VAL A 127 1.74 3.40 9.14
N ALA A 128 1.33 3.61 10.39
CA ALA A 128 0.23 2.88 10.97
C ALA A 128 -1.06 3.20 10.20
N LYS A 129 -1.94 2.20 10.08
CA LYS A 129 -3.31 2.37 9.63
C LYS A 129 -4.14 3.05 10.73
N THR A 130 -3.81 4.30 11.02
CA THR A 130 -4.38 5.07 12.12
C THR A 130 -5.40 6.08 11.59
N GLY A 131 -6.63 5.62 11.36
CA GLY A 131 -7.78 6.46 11.08
C GLY A 131 -7.67 7.34 9.80
N PRO A 132 -8.57 8.32 9.63
CA PRO A 132 -8.81 9.04 8.37
C PRO A 132 -7.68 10.02 7.95
N TRP A 133 -6.61 10.11 8.74
CA TRP A 133 -5.47 11.00 8.48
C TRP A 133 -4.28 10.26 7.85
N SER A 134 -4.34 8.93 7.82
CA SER A 134 -3.25 8.06 7.38
C SER A 134 -3.36 7.79 5.88
N VAL A 135 -2.69 8.60 5.06
CA VAL A 135 -2.77 8.48 3.61
C VAL A 135 -1.58 7.68 3.10
N VAL A 136 -1.80 6.69 2.24
CA VAL A 136 -0.73 5.95 1.54
C VAL A 136 -1.06 5.78 0.08
N GLY A 137 -0.22 6.29 -0.82
CA GLY A 137 -0.42 6.04 -2.25
C GLY A 137 0.31 7.00 -3.18
N SER A 138 -0.37 7.37 -4.26
CA SER A 138 0.19 8.19 -5.32
C SER A 138 -0.82 9.17 -5.91
N SER A 139 -0.30 10.25 -6.47
CA SER A 139 -1.03 11.18 -7.32
C SER A 139 -0.19 11.44 -8.57
N ALA A 140 -0.81 11.42 -9.73
CA ALA A 140 -0.18 11.75 -11.00
C ALA A 140 -0.96 12.86 -11.71
N THR A 141 -0.26 13.90 -12.14
CA THR A 141 -0.82 14.93 -13.03
C THR A 141 -0.29 14.67 -14.43
N VAL A 142 -1.20 14.43 -15.37
CA VAL A 142 -0.85 14.20 -16.78
C VAL A 142 -1.15 15.47 -17.56
N SER A 143 -0.13 16.03 -18.21
CA SER A 143 -0.26 17.19 -19.10
C SER A 143 -0.42 16.74 -20.54
N LEU A 144 -1.45 17.23 -21.21
CA LEU A 144 -1.88 16.81 -22.55
C LEU A 144 -1.90 17.99 -23.53
N GLN A 145 -1.79 17.67 -24.81
CA GLN A 145 -1.93 18.62 -25.91
C GLN A 145 -2.63 17.97 -27.12
N ARG A 146 -3.55 18.68 -27.77
CA ARG A 146 -4.18 18.31 -29.05
C ARG A 146 -4.21 19.54 -29.95
N GLY A 147 -3.43 19.53 -31.03
CA GLY A 147 -3.17 20.74 -31.80
C GLY A 147 -2.59 21.85 -30.91
N ASN A 148 -3.28 22.99 -30.84
CA ASN A 148 -2.90 24.12 -29.97
C ASN A 148 -3.51 24.07 -28.56
N SER A 149 -4.52 23.22 -28.34
CA SER A 149 -5.20 23.10 -27.04
C SER A 149 -4.33 22.31 -26.06
N LYS A 150 -4.22 22.78 -24.82
CA LYS A 150 -3.45 22.15 -23.74
C LYS A 150 -4.33 22.04 -22.50
N TRP A 151 -4.28 20.90 -21.83
CA TRP A 151 -4.98 20.69 -20.55
C TRP A 151 -4.23 19.68 -19.69
N SER A 152 -4.67 19.51 -18.45
CA SER A 152 -4.14 18.49 -17.56
C SER A 152 -5.26 17.88 -16.73
N PHE A 153 -5.04 16.67 -16.26
CA PHE A 153 -5.95 16.04 -15.31
C PHE A 153 -5.16 15.33 -14.20
N ASN A 154 -5.78 15.26 -13.02
CA ASN A 154 -5.21 14.64 -11.83
C ASN A 154 -5.75 13.23 -11.66
N HIS A 155 -4.86 12.30 -11.34
CA HIS A 155 -5.17 10.91 -11.05
C HIS A 155 -4.65 10.57 -9.66
N ILE A 156 -5.55 10.37 -8.70
CA ILE A 156 -5.21 10.05 -7.31
C ILE A 156 -5.53 8.59 -7.04
N ASN A 157 -4.55 7.83 -6.57
CA ASN A 157 -4.67 6.43 -6.19
C ASN A 157 -4.02 6.21 -4.81
N ASN A 158 -4.83 6.36 -3.77
CA ASN A 158 -4.40 6.25 -2.37
C ASN A 158 -5.42 5.49 -1.53
N LEU A 159 -4.94 4.94 -0.43
CA LEU A 159 -5.77 4.56 0.71
C LEU A 159 -6.16 5.83 1.49
N PRO A 160 -7.42 5.91 1.96
CA PRO A 160 -7.84 6.93 2.92
C PRO A 160 -7.18 6.74 4.29
#